data_AF-A0A2D5UBC3-F1
#
_entry.id   AF-A0A2D5UBC3-F1
#
_cell.length_a   1.000
_cell.length_b   1.000
_cell.length_c   1.000
_cell.angle_alpha   90.00
_cell.angle_beta   90.00
_cell.angle_gamma   90.00
#
_symmetry.space_group_name_H-M   'P 1'
#
loop_
_entity.id
_entity.type
_entity.pdbx_description
1 polymer ?
#
loop_
_entity_poly.entity_id
_entity_poly.type
_entity_poly.pdbx_seq_one_letter_code
_entity_poly.pdbx_strand_id
1 'polypeptide(L)' 'MGEGDFRGDAGRLESEIEEMAHIVYGLPKNEQSKSVARQTASLLLTLSGVRFEKEEEPILPRPPESGASGPGGRGDG' A
#
# COMPACT_ATOMS: atom_id res chain seq x y z
N MET A 1 6.13 -20.52 7.10
CA MET A 1 6.61 -19.16 6.85
C MET A 1 6.04 -18.30 7.96
N GLY A 2 6.86 -17.99 8.97
CA GLY A 2 6.39 -17.25 10.13
C GLY A 2 6.19 -15.78 9.77
N GLU A 3 5.04 -15.22 10.15
CA GLU A 3 4.87 -13.78 10.33
C GLU A 3 5.88 -13.35 11.40
N GLY A 4 7.10 -13.04 10.97
CA GLY A 4 8.10 -12.45 11.82
C GLY A 4 7.66 -11.03 12.11
N ASP A 5 7.36 -10.74 13.37
CA ASP A 5 7.29 -9.39 13.90
C ASP A 5 8.49 -8.60 13.34
N PHE A 6 8.23 -7.72 12.36
CA PHE A 6 9.22 -6.82 11.77
C PHE A 6 9.59 -5.68 12.74
N ARG A 7 9.62 -5.97 14.04
CA ARG A 7 10.35 -5.20 15.05
C ARG A 7 11.87 -5.47 14.91
N GLY A 8 12.32 -5.57 13.67
CA GLY A 8 13.64 -6.03 13.28
C GLY A 8 14.65 -4.92 13.46
N ASP A 9 15.67 -5.20 14.26
CA ASP A 9 16.92 -4.45 14.36
C ASP A 9 17.35 -3.88 13.00
N ALA A 10 17.41 -2.55 12.89
CA ALA A 10 17.78 -1.86 11.67
C ALA A 10 19.13 -2.34 11.11
N GLY A 11 20.08 -2.72 11.99
CA GLY A 11 21.38 -3.24 11.59
C GLY A 11 21.29 -4.62 10.91
N ARG A 12 20.31 -5.44 11.30
CA ARG A 12 20.05 -6.73 10.65
C ARG A 12 19.44 -6.53 9.26
N LEU A 13 18.44 -5.66 9.14
CA LEU A 13 17.78 -5.37 7.86
C LEU A 13 18.76 -4.74 6.86
N GLU A 14 19.61 -3.82 7.31
CA GLU A 14 20.73 -3.28 6.54
C GLU A 14 21.60 -4.40 5.93
N SER A 15 22.03 -5.34 6.77
CA SER A 15 22.91 -6.44 6.36
C SER A 15 22.22 -7.40 5.38
N GLU A 16 20.95 -7.71 5.60
CA GLU A 16 20.16 -8.57 4.71
C GLU A 16 19.93 -7.93 3.33
N ILE A 17 19.68 -6.62 3.26
CA ILE A 17 19.51 -5.89 1.99
C ILE A 17 20.83 -5.88 1.21
N GLU A 18 21.95 -5.56 1.85
CA GLU A 18 23.26 -5.55 1.18
C GLU A 18 23.65 -6.94 0.68
N GLU A 19 23.45 -7.98 1.51
CA GLU A 19 23.75 -9.36 1.15
C GLU A 19 22.89 -9.83 -0.03
N MET A 20 21.59 -9.55 0.01
CA MET A 20 20.69 -9.92 -1.08
C MET A 20 21.05 -9.20 -2.38
N ALA A 21 21.42 -7.92 -2.32
CA ALA A 21 21.82 -7.16 -3.49
C ALA A 21 23.14 -7.69 -4.11
N HIS A 22 24.07 -8.15 -3.26
CA HIS A 22 25.27 -8.83 -3.72
C HIS A 22 24.96 -10.17 -4.40
N ILE A 23 24.15 -11.02 -3.77
CA ILE A 23 23.83 -12.36 -4.29
C ILE A 23 23.01 -12.28 -5.59
N VAL A 24 21.99 -11.43 -5.63
CA VAL A 24 21.02 -11.40 -6.74
C VAL A 24 21.54 -10.59 -7.93
N TYR A 25 22.21 -9.47 -7.67
CA TYR A 25 22.59 -8.51 -8.71
C TYR A 25 24.11 -8.39 -8.89
N GLY A 26 24.92 -9.11 -8.10
CA GLY A 26 26.38 -9.04 -8.19
C GLY A 26 26.96 -7.70 -7.75
N LEU A 27 26.21 -6.89 -6.98
CA LEU A 27 26.69 -5.59 -6.53
C LEU A 27 27.86 -5.74 -5.55
N PRO A 28 28.90 -4.88 -5.61
CA PRO A 28 30.03 -4.98 -4.71
C PRO A 28 29.63 -4.64 -3.28
N LYS A 29 30.21 -5.32 -2.29
CA LYS A 29 30.08 -5.00 -0.86
C LYS A 29 31.16 -4.01 -0.46
N ASN A 30 30.80 -2.74 -0.32
CA ASN A 30 31.67 -1.63 0.06
C ASN A 30 30.90 -0.55 0.82
N GLU A 31 31.56 0.54 1.19
CA GLU A 31 30.91 1.62 1.95
C GLU A 31 29.72 2.25 1.22
N GLN A 32 29.72 2.24 -0.12
CA GLN A 32 28.60 2.75 -0.91
C GLN A 32 27.39 1.82 -0.83
N SER A 33 27.56 0.51 -1.05
CA SER A 33 26.45 -0.46 -0.94
C SER A 33 25.85 -0.48 0.45
N LYS A 34 26.69 -0.39 1.49
CA LYS A 34 26.27 -0.32 2.89
C LYS A 34 25.45 0.94 3.19
N SER A 35 25.87 2.09 2.67
CA SER A 35 25.12 3.35 2.79
C SER A 35 23.75 3.27 2.12
N VAL A 36 23.68 2.67 0.92
CA VAL A 36 22.42 2.46 0.20
C VAL A 36 21.51 1.50 0.97
N ALA A 37 22.05 0.37 1.45
CA ALA A 37 21.29 -0.61 2.23
C ALA A 37 20.67 0.01 3.50
N ARG A 38 21.38 0.92 4.18
CA ARG A 38 20.86 1.72 5.31
C ARG A 38 19.70 2.63 4.93
N GLN A 39 19.83 3.36 3.83
CA GLN A 39 18.76 4.22 3.35
C GLN A 39 17.51 3.41 2.99
N THR A 40 17.71 2.28 2.30
CA THR A 40 16.61 1.35 1.96
C THR A 40 15.96 0.75 3.20
N ALA A 41 16.74 0.28 4.17
CA ALA A 41 16.22 -0.24 5.43
C ALA A 41 15.37 0.79 6.17
N SER A 42 15.87 2.04 6.26
CA SER A 42 15.16 3.15 6.91
C SER A 42 13.82 3.46 6.23
N LEU A 43 13.81 3.47 4.89
CA LEU A 43 12.58 3.68 4.10
C LEU A 43 11.56 2.56 4.33
N LEU A 44 12.00 1.30 4.29
CA LEU A 44 11.13 0.15 4.49
C LEU A 44 10.50 0.14 5.90
N LEU A 45 11.30 0.45 6.93
CA LEU A 45 10.78 0.57 8.30
C LEU A 45 9.77 1.71 8.41
N THR A 46 10.02 2.85 7.75
CA THR A 46 9.06 3.97 7.70
C THR A 46 7.74 3.55 7.06
N LEU A 47 7.80 2.88 5.91
CA LEU A 47 6.62 2.40 5.19
C LEU A 47 5.86 1.32 5.98
N SER A 48 6.57 0.45 6.71
CA SER A 48 5.94 -0.59 7.55
C SER A 48 5.09 0.00 8.69
N GLY A 49 5.39 1.23 9.12
CA GLY A 49 4.62 1.95 10.13
C GLY A 49 3.41 2.71 9.58
N VAL A 50 3.28 2.85 8.25
CA VAL A 50 2.14 3.52 7.62
C VAL A 50 0.95 2.57 7.57
N ARG A 51 -0.16 2.96 8.17
CA ARG A 51 -1.45 2.27 7.98
C ARG A 51 -2.02 2.74 6.65
N PHE A 52 -2.10 1.84 5.67
CA PHE A 52 -2.86 2.11 4.45
C PHE A 52 -4.33 2.28 4.84
N GLU A 53 -4.87 3.48 4.67
CA GLU A 53 -6.31 3.70 4.80
C GLU A 53 -7.02 2.91 3.68
N LYS A 54 -8.21 2.38 3.98
CA LYS A 54 -9.00 1.61 3.02
C LYS A 54 -9.13 2.39 1.73
N GLU A 55 -8.85 1.74 0.59
CA GLU A 55 -9.33 2.22 -0.70
C GLU A 55 -10.83 2.48 -0.57
N GLU A 56 -11.26 3.73 -0.78
CA GLU A 56 -12.68 4.07 -0.80
C GLU A 56 -13.38 3.18 -1.84
N GLU A 57 -14.43 2.48 -1.42
CA GLU A 57 -15.25 1.73 -2.36
C GLU A 57 -15.74 2.67 -3.46
N PRO A 58 -15.68 2.26 -4.74
CA PRO A 58 -16.13 3.10 -5.84
C PRO A 58 -17.61 3.45 -5.60
N ILE A 59 -17.90 4.76 -5.56
CA ILE A 59 -19.27 5.25 -5.44
C ILE A 59 -20.02 4.85 -6.70
N LEU A 60 -20.81 3.78 -6.62
CA LEU A 60 -21.69 3.39 -7.70
C LEU A 60 -22.83 4.43 -7.79
N PRO A 61 -23.05 5.04 -8.97
CA PRO A 61 -24.17 5.97 -9.13
C PRO A 61 -25.48 5.25 -8.84
N ARG A 62 -26.31 5.82 -7.97
CA ARG A 62 -27.65 5.28 -7.71
C ARG A 62 -28.45 5.34 -9.02
N PRO A 63 -29.13 4.25 -9.42
CA PRO A 63 -30.04 4.31 -10.54
C PRO A 63 -31.09 5.40 -10.29
N PRO A 64 -31.48 6.17 -11.31
CA PRO A 64 -32.41 7.28 -11.14
C PRO A 64 -33.71 6.76 -10.52
N GLU A 65 -34.13 7.39 -9.42
CA GLU A 65 -35.46 7.15 -8.88
C GLU A 65 -36.46 7.49 -9.98
N SER A 66 -37.28 6.51 -10.34
CA SER A 66 -38.37 6.66 -11.30
C SER A 66 -39.42 7.63 -10.74
N GLY A 67 -39.16 8.93 -10.89
CA GLY A 67 -40.11 10.00 -10.61
C GLY A 67 -40.74 10.49 -11.90
N ALA A 68 -41.90 9.94 -12.28
CA ALA A 68 -42.99 10.64 -12.97
C ALA A 68 -44.01 9.64 -13.54
N SER A 69 -44.97 9.20 -12.72
CA SER A 69 -46.35 9.02 -13.21
C SER A 69 -47.14 10.17 -12.58
N GLY A 70 -47.43 11.18 -13.40
CA GLY A 70 -47.99 12.46 -12.97
C GLY A 70 -49.44 12.38 -12.51
N PRO A 71 -49.99 13.50 -12.00
CA PRO A 71 -51.39 13.60 -11.61
C PRO A 71 -52.26 13.87 -12.86
N GLY A 72 -53.11 12.93 -13.23
CA GLY A 72 -54.14 13.13 -14.27
C GLY A 72 -55.02 11.90 -14.39
N GLY A 73 -56.35 11.94 -14.31
CA GLY A 73 -57.25 13.08 -14.13
C GLY A 73 -58.59 12.61 -13.56
N ARG A 74 -59.26 13.52 -12.85
CA ARG A 74 -60.69 13.43 -12.56
C ARG A 74 -61.43 13.84 -13.83
N GLY A 75 -62.14 12.89 -14.44
CA GLY A 75 -63.20 13.15 -15.41
C GLY A 75 -64.53 12.90 -14.72
N ASP A 76 -65.28 13.97 -14.49
CA ASP A 76 -66.69 13.91 -14.09
C ASP A 76 -67.54 13.47 -15.30
N GLY A 77 -68.49 12.56 -15.07
CA GLY A 77 -69.48 12.08 -16.04
C GLY A 77 -70.54 11.24 -15.36
#